data_AF-Q5DCY7-F1
#
_entry.id   AF-Q5DCY7-F1
#
_cell.length_a   1.000
_cell.length_b   1.000
_cell.length_c   1.000
_cell.angle_alpha   90.00
_cell.angle_beta   90.00
_cell.angle_gamma   90.00
#
_symmetry.space_group_name_H-M   'P 1'
#
loop_
_entity.id
_entity.type
_entity.pdbx_description
1 polymer ?
#
loop_
_entity_poly.entity_id
_entity_poly.type
_entity_poly.pdbx_seq_one_letter_code
_entity_poly.pdbx_strand_id
1 'polypeptide(L)'
;MFVEPLSGITFGAFQVMQLSYYIDNTNLSVLPFENVGGPFFFPLIRIVNEADISEETLDTIYRMIYGTQEWLNLGVHILGAVSLLVFFFTTATIIYLARSKLAMKAANKQH
;
A
#
# COMPACT_ATOMS: atom_id res chain seq x y z
N MET A 1 8.69 -1.26 13.86
CA MET A 1 8.84 -1.11 12.40
C MET A 1 7.76 -0.16 11.94
N PHE A 2 8.13 0.87 11.20
CA PHE A 2 7.26 1.88 10.63
C PHE A 2 7.22 1.64 9.13
N VAL A 3 6.07 1.18 8.63
CA VAL A 3 5.89 0.80 7.23
C VAL A 3 4.85 1.72 6.60
N GLU A 4 5.16 2.24 5.42
CA GLU A 4 4.23 3.02 4.61
C GLU A 4 3.16 2.09 4.02
N PRO A 5 1.86 2.36 4.26
CA PRO A 5 0.80 1.42 3.92
C PRO A 5 0.53 1.26 2.41
N LEU A 6 0.85 2.26 1.56
CA LEU A 6 0.57 2.20 0.12
C LEU A 6 1.63 1.43 -0.68
N SER A 7 2.90 1.53 -0.30
CA SER A 7 4.07 0.98 -0.99
C SER A 7 4.72 -0.18 -0.27
N GLY A 8 4.45 -0.36 1.03
CA GLY A 8 5.09 -1.37 1.87
C GLY A 8 6.55 -1.05 2.22
N ILE A 9 7.03 0.16 1.90
CA ILE A 9 8.40 0.58 2.21
C ILE A 9 8.53 0.80 3.73
N THR A 10 9.61 0.28 4.32
CA THR A 10 9.91 0.52 5.74
C THR A 10 10.62 1.85 5.90
N PHE A 11 9.96 2.81 6.55
CA PHE A 11 10.49 4.15 6.84
C PHE A 11 11.38 4.20 8.07
N GLY A 12 11.16 3.28 9.00
CA GLY A 12 11.98 3.16 10.19
C GLY A 12 11.92 1.74 10.73
N ALA A 13 13.06 1.16 11.07
CA ALA A 13 13.12 -0.15 11.69
C ALA A 13 13.89 -0.06 13.00
N PHE A 14 13.22 -0.41 14.08
CA PHE A 14 13.83 -0.60 15.39
C PHE A 14 13.74 -2.08 15.72
N GLN A 15 14.90 -2.74 15.79
CA GLN A 15 15.02 -4.14 16.16
C GLN A 15 15.93 -4.26 17.36
N VAL A 16 15.42 -4.92 18.40
CA VAL A 16 16.18 -5.23 19.61
C VAL A 16 16.34 -6.74 19.72
N MET A 17 17.57 -7.18 19.89
CA MET A 17 17.90 -8.56 20.18
C MET A 17 18.72 -8.63 21.45
N GLN A 18 18.45 -9.62 22.30
CA GLN A 18 19.26 -9.91 23.48
C GLN A 18 19.77 -11.34 23.40
N LEU A 19 21.09 -11.49 23.41
CA LEU A 19 21.74 -12.77 23.54
C LEU A 19 21.90 -13.05 25.04
N SER A 20 21.34 -14.17 25.48
CA SER A 20 21.39 -14.60 26.88
C SER A 20 21.94 -16.02 26.96
N TYR A 21 22.74 -16.29 27.99
CA TYR A 21 23.26 -17.62 28.27
C TYR A 21 22.41 -18.29 29.34
N TYR A 22 21.97 -19.52 29.09
CA TYR A 22 21.21 -20.29 30.05
C TYR A 22 22.15 -20.93 31.07
N ILE A 23 21.89 -20.70 32.35
CA ILE A 23 22.62 -21.30 33.45
C ILE A 23 21.64 -22.11 34.28
N ASP A 24 21.87 -23.41 34.35
CA ASP A 24 21.21 -24.31 35.30
C ASP A 24 22.15 -24.57 36.48
N ASN A 25 21.84 -23.94 37.60
CA ASN A 25 22.58 -24.08 38.85
C ASN A 25 21.85 -24.96 39.87
N THR A 26 20.82 -25.70 39.45
CA THR A 26 20.04 -26.57 40.34
C THR A 26 20.78 -27.86 40.72
N ASN A 27 21.82 -28.23 39.97
CA ASN A 27 22.52 -29.51 40.10
C ASN A 27 24.06 -29.41 40.21
N LEU A 28 24.63 -28.20 40.19
CA LEU A 28 26.09 -28.01 40.10
C LEU A 28 26.61 -27.12 41.23
N SER A 29 27.14 -27.75 42.27
CA SER A 29 27.82 -27.15 43.42
C SER A 29 29.31 -26.84 43.15
N VAL A 30 29.65 -26.50 41.91
CA VAL A 30 31.02 -26.09 41.52
C VAL A 30 31.00 -24.88 40.56
N LEU A 31 29.86 -24.19 40.45
CA LEU A 31 29.71 -23.04 39.56
C LEU A 31 29.75 -21.75 40.38
N PRO A 32 30.30 -20.63 39.85
CA PRO A 32 30.40 -19.36 40.57
C PRO A 32 29.04 -18.70 40.90
N PHE A 33 27.92 -19.37 40.61
CA PHE A 33 26.54 -18.87 40.74
C PHE A 33 25.65 -19.74 41.66
N GLU A 34 26.23 -20.55 42.55
CA GLU A 34 25.50 -21.38 43.52
C GLU A 34 24.54 -20.60 44.43
N ASN A 35 24.91 -19.36 44.78
CA ASN A 35 24.09 -18.50 45.62
C ASN A 35 22.96 -17.78 44.87
N VAL A 36 22.86 -17.96 43.55
CA VAL A 36 21.80 -17.39 42.72
C VAL A 36 20.64 -18.38 42.71
N GLY A 37 19.42 -17.94 43.04
CA GLY A 37 18.29 -18.86 43.17
C GLY A 37 17.79 -19.39 41.82
N GLY A 38 17.95 -20.70 41.58
CA GLY A 38 17.32 -21.43 40.48
C GLY A 38 17.89 -21.13 39.09
N PRO A 39 17.44 -21.85 38.05
CA PRO A 39 17.98 -21.69 36.70
C PRO A 39 17.61 -20.31 36.16
N PHE A 40 18.56 -19.63 35.51
CA PHE A 40 18.36 -18.27 35.01
C PHE A 40 19.05 -18.04 33.65
N PHE A 41 18.55 -17.04 32.92
CA PHE A 41 19.17 -16.56 31.70
C PHE A 41 20.03 -15.33 32.01
N PHE A 42 21.34 -15.47 31.87
CA PHE A 42 22.27 -14.36 32.07
C PHE A 42 22.38 -13.53 30.78
N PRO A 43 22.04 -12.24 30.79
CA PRO A 43 22.14 -11.40 29.61
C PRO A 43 23.63 -11.13 29.29
N LEU A 44 24.06 -11.46 28.07
CA LEU A 44 25.44 -11.21 27.64
C LEU A 44 25.55 -9.87 26.91
N ILE A 45 24.72 -9.69 25.89
CA ILE A 45 24.75 -8.51 25.03
C ILE A 45 23.36 -8.20 24.52
N ARG A 46 23.08 -6.90 24.40
CA ARG A 46 21.89 -6.36 23.75
C ARG A 46 22.33 -5.63 22.49
N ILE A 47 21.80 -6.06 21.36
CA ILE A 47 22.03 -5.42 20.06
C ILE A 47 20.78 -4.62 19.72
N VAL A 48 20.98 -3.33 19.47
CA VAL A 48 19.94 -2.42 18.99
C VAL A 48 20.30 -2.04 17.57
N ASN A 49 19.49 -2.51 16.62
CA ASN A 49 19.58 -2.11 15.22
C ASN A 49 18.49 -1.08 14.98
N GLU A 50 18.92 0.15 14.69
CA GLU A 50 18.06 1.26 14.32
C GLU A 50 18.41 1.66 12.89
N ALA A 51 17.39 1.70 12.05
CA ALA A 51 17.50 2.21 10.70
C ALA A 51 16.43 3.28 10.53
N ASP A 52 16.86 4.52 10.35
CA ASP A 52 16.01 5.66 10.04
C ASP A 52 16.29 6.12 8.61
N ILE A 53 15.22 6.44 7.89
CA ILE A 53 15.31 7.08 6.58
C ILE A 53 15.63 8.56 6.75
N SER A 54 16.57 9.08 5.95
CA SER A 54 16.87 10.51 5.94
C SER A 54 15.68 11.33 5.45
N GLU A 55 15.50 12.54 6.00
CA GLU A 55 14.40 13.44 5.60
C GLU A 55 14.35 13.69 4.09
N GLU A 56 15.51 13.80 3.42
CA GLU A 56 15.61 13.99 1.97
C GLU A 56 15.07 12.78 1.18
N THR A 57 15.39 11.57 1.62
CA THR A 57 14.87 10.33 1.00
C THR A 57 13.36 10.25 1.20
N LEU A 58 12.87 10.65 2.37
CA LEU A 58 11.47 10.67 2.73
C LEU A 58 10.67 11.68 1.87
N ASP A 59 11.19 12.90 1.68
CA ASP A 59 10.60 13.89 0.76
C ASP A 59 10.55 13.38 -0.68
N THR A 60 11.62 12.73 -1.13
CA THR A 60 11.70 12.15 -2.48
C THR A 60 10.64 11.06 -2.68
N ILE A 61 10.50 10.13 -1.74
CA ILE A 61 9.49 9.07 -1.80
C ILE A 61 8.08 9.67 -1.82
N TYR A 62 7.80 10.64 -0.95
CA TYR A 62 6.49 11.30 -0.92
C TYR A 62 6.17 11.98 -2.24
N ARG A 63 7.09 12.75 -2.82
CA ARG A 63 6.88 13.40 -4.13
C ARG A 63 6.61 12.38 -5.24
N MET A 64 7.28 11.24 -5.21
CA MET A 64 7.08 10.19 -6.22
C MET A 64 5.68 9.56 -6.11
N ILE A 65 5.22 9.27 -4.89
CA ILE A 65 3.90 8.69 -4.63
C ILE A 65 2.81 9.70 -5.00
N TYR A 66 2.89 10.93 -4.51
CA TYR A 66 1.90 11.97 -4.78
C TYR A 66 1.85 12.38 -6.25
N GLY A 67 3.01 12.50 -6.91
CA GLY A 67 3.07 12.78 -8.33
C GLY A 67 2.36 11.71 -9.16
N THR A 68 2.51 10.44 -8.79
CA THR A 68 1.85 9.32 -9.48
C THR A 68 0.33 9.39 -9.33
N GLN A 69 -0.18 9.81 -8.17
CA GLN A 69 -1.62 9.93 -7.92
C GLN A 69 -2.29 11.00 -8.80
N GLU A 70 -1.63 12.13 -9.03
CA GLU A 70 -2.14 13.19 -9.91
C GLU A 70 -2.28 12.71 -11.36
N TRP A 71 -1.27 12.01 -11.89
CA TRP A 71 -1.33 11.44 -13.24
C TRP A 71 -2.43 10.40 -13.39
N LEU A 72 -2.61 9.55 -12.38
CA LEU A 72 -3.68 8.55 -12.35
C LEU A 72 -5.05 9.22 -12.36
N ASN A 73 -5.25 10.25 -11.54
CA ASN A 73 -6.52 10.97 -11.45
C ASN A 73 -6.84 11.71 -12.76
N LEU A 74 -5.84 12.33 -13.38
CA LEU A 74 -5.96 12.96 -14.69
C LEU A 74 -6.32 11.94 -15.78
N GLY A 75 -5.68 10.76 -15.77
CA GLY A 75 -6.00 9.66 -16.68
C GLY A 75 -7.46 9.19 -16.54
N VAL A 76 -7.95 9.04 -15.31
CA VAL A 76 -9.34 8.67 -15.03
C VAL A 76 -10.32 9.75 -15.53
N HIS A 77 -10.00 11.03 -15.35
CA HIS A 77 -10.84 12.13 -15.85
C HIS A 77 -10.95 12.14 -17.38
N ILE A 78 -9.83 11.94 -18.08
CA ILE A 78 -9.81 11.87 -19.55
C ILE A 78 -10.63 10.68 -20.04
N LEU A 79 -10.44 9.48 -19.45
CA LEU A 79 -11.20 8.29 -19.79
C LEU A 79 -12.70 8.48 -19.55
N GLY A 80 -13.07 9.14 -18.45
CA GLY A 80 -14.45 9.51 -18.15
C GLY A 80 -15.04 10.44 -19.21
N ALA A 81 -14.32 11.50 -19.59
CA ALA A 81 -14.76 12.45 -20.61
C ALA A 81 -14.95 11.79 -21.99
N VAL A 82 -14.01 10.94 -22.41
CA VAL A 82 -14.10 10.18 -23.66
C VAL A 82 -15.29 9.22 -23.65
N SER A 83 -15.49 8.48 -22.55
CA SER A 83 -16.62 7.57 -22.42
C SER A 83 -17.97 8.30 -22.50
N LEU A 84 -18.05 9.47 -21.87
CA LEU A 84 -19.25 10.30 -21.85
C LEU A 84 -19.56 10.90 -23.23
N LEU A 85 -18.53 11.30 -23.99
CA LEU A 85 -18.68 11.71 -25.39
C LEU A 85 -19.22 10.56 -26.26
N VAL A 86 -18.64 9.36 -26.16
CA VAL A 86 -19.10 8.18 -26.90
C VAL A 86 -20.56 7.86 -26.56
N PHE A 87 -20.94 7.96 -25.28
CA PHE A 87 -22.31 7.77 -24.83
C PHE A 87 -23.27 8.78 -25.47
N PHE A 88 -22.92 10.06 -25.54
CA PHE A 88 -23.76 11.06 -26.19
C PHE A 88 -23.87 10.84 -27.70
N PHE A 89 -22.77 10.53 -28.39
CA PHE A 89 -22.79 10.26 -29.82
C PHE A 89 -23.67 9.05 -30.14
N THR A 90 -23.49 7.93 -29.44
CA THR A 90 -24.31 6.74 -29.65
C THR A 90 -25.78 7.00 -29.36
N THR A 91 -26.09 7.71 -28.28
CA THR A 91 -27.47 8.10 -27.95
C THR A 91 -28.09 8.98 -29.04
N ALA A 92 -27.36 9.98 -29.53
CA ALA A 92 -27.80 10.86 -30.61
C ALA A 92 -28.04 10.08 -31.92
N THR A 93 -27.15 9.15 -32.27
CA THR A 93 -27.31 8.28 -33.44
C THR A 93 -28.55 7.39 -33.33
N ILE A 94 -28.81 6.81 -32.16
CA ILE A 94 -30.01 5.98 -31.92
C ILE A 94 -31.28 6.83 -32.09
N ILE A 95 -31.32 8.03 -31.51
CA ILE A 95 -32.46 8.95 -31.64
C ILE A 95 -32.69 9.34 -33.10
N TYR A 96 -31.62 9.65 -33.84
CA TYR A 96 -31.69 10.01 -35.25
C TYR A 96 -32.29 8.86 -36.10
N LEU A 97 -31.79 7.64 -35.93
CA LEU A 97 -32.28 6.46 -36.63
C LEU A 97 -33.73 6.12 -36.26
N ALA A 98 -34.11 6.28 -34.98
CA ALA A 98 -35.47 6.06 -34.54
C ALA A 98 -36.45 7.05 -35.19
N ARG A 99 -36.07 8.33 -35.27
CA ARG A 99 -36.86 9.36 -35.95
C ARG A 99 -37.00 9.10 -37.45
N SER A 100 -35.92 8.73 -38.14
CA SER A 100 -36.00 8.46 -39.58
C SER A 100 -36.89 7.25 -39.90
N LYS A 101 -36.82 6.18 -39.09
CA LYS A 101 -37.70 5.01 -39.25
C LYS A 101 -39.18 5.34 -39.02
N LEU A 102 -39.50 6.19 -38.06
CA LEU A 102 -40.87 6.64 -37.82
C LEU A 102 -41.41 7.47 -38.99
N ALA A 103 -40.58 8.37 -39.55
CA ALA A 103 -40.95 9.17 -40.72
C ALA A 103 -41.21 8.29 -41.97
N MET A 104 -40.36 7.29 -42.23
CA MET A 104 -40.58 6.35 -43.34
C MET A 104 -41.83 5.49 -43.14
N LYS A 105 -42.13 5.05 -41.91
CA LYS A 105 -43.37 4.33 -41.60
C LYS A 105 -44.63 5.18 -41.80
N ALA A 106 -44.55 6.49 -41.54
CA ALA A 106 -45.65 7.42 -41.78
C ALA A 106 -45.88 7.64 -43.28
N ALA A 107 -44.81 7.79 -44.07
CA ALA A 107 -44.89 7.95 -45.52
C ALA A 107 -45.48 6.71 -46.23
N ASN A 108 -45.09 5.50 -45.80
CA ASN A 108 -45.62 4.24 -46.36
C ASN A 108 -47.09 3.94 -46.00
N LYS A 109 -47.71 4.69 -45.08
CA LYS A 109 -49.13 4.55 -44.74
C LYS A 109 -50.04 5.45 -45.60
N GLN A 110 -49.48 6.37 -46.38
CA GLN A 110 -50.22 7.28 -47.25
C GLN A 110 -50.27 6.84 -48.73
N HIS A 111 -49.55 5.77 -49.07
CA HIS A 111 -49.68 5.04 -50.33
C HIS A 111 -50.48 3.76 -50.10
#